data_AF-A0A960T265-F1
#
_entry.id   AF-A0A960T265-F1
#
_cell.length_a   1.000
_cell.length_b   1.000
_cell.length_c   1.000
_cell.angle_alpha   90.00
_cell.angle_beta   90.00
_cell.angle_gamma   90.00
#
_symmetry.space_group_name_H-M   'P 1'
#
loop_
_entity.id
_entity.type
_entity.pdbx_description
1 polymer ?
#
loop_
_entity_poly.entity_id
_entity_poly.type
_entity_poly.pdbx_seq_one_letter_code
_entity_poly.pdbx_strand_id
1 'polypeptide(L)'
;MKTPRILAFGGSLRAGSHNQRLAAIAAEGARKAGADVTLIALRDHPLPFYDQDLEDESGMPENAAKLKALFAAADGFLIASPEYNSSYTAVLKNTIDWVSRATSDDEPPLSVFKGKTAAILAASPGGYG
;
A
#
# COMPACT_ATOMS: atom_id res chain seq x y z
N MET A 1 21.97 15.04 -0.09
CA MET A 1 20.87 14.35 0.62
C MET A 1 20.45 13.14 -0.21
N LYS A 2 20.08 12.01 0.40
CA LYS A 2 19.57 10.84 -0.34
C LYS A 2 18.21 11.18 -0.94
N THR A 3 17.99 10.84 -2.21
CA THR A 3 16.67 10.94 -2.86
C THR A 3 15.67 10.04 -2.13
N PRO A 4 14.58 10.55 -1.56
CA PRO A 4 13.58 9.71 -0.89
C PRO A 4 12.88 8.80 -1.88
N ARG A 5 12.77 7.50 -1.58
CA ARG A 5 11.96 6.56 -2.35
C ARG A 5 10.56 6.48 -1.76
N ILE A 6 9.54 6.74 -2.57
CA ILE A 6 8.16 6.80 -2.13
C ILE A 6 7.33 5.78 -2.90
N LEU A 7 6.56 4.98 -2.16
CA LEU A 7 5.55 4.09 -2.76
C LEU A 7 4.18 4.77 -2.67
N ALA A 8 3.53 4.95 -3.83
CA ALA A 8 2.23 5.59 -3.94
C ALA A 8 1.18 4.61 -4.49
N PHE A 9 -0.01 4.58 -3.90
CA PHE A 9 -1.10 3.70 -4.36
C PHE A 9 -2.47 4.12 -3.83
N GLY A 10 -3.51 3.74 -4.59
CA GLY A 10 -4.90 3.82 -4.16
C GLY A 10 -5.37 2.53 -3.48
N GLY A 11 -6.08 2.66 -2.37
CA GLY A 11 -6.72 1.57 -1.62
C GLY A 11 -8.00 1.04 -2.27
N SER A 12 -8.06 0.87 -3.59
CA SER A 12 -9.27 0.38 -4.28
C SER A 12 -8.91 -0.47 -5.50
N LEU A 13 -9.71 -1.52 -5.75
CA LEU A 13 -9.59 -2.33 -6.96
C LEU A 13 -10.35 -1.77 -8.16
N ARG A 14 -11.20 -0.74 -7.94
CA ARG A 14 -12.05 -0.16 -8.99
C ARG A 14 -11.18 0.51 -10.04
N ALA A 15 -11.31 0.12 -11.31
CA ALA A 15 -10.52 0.70 -12.41
C ALA A 15 -10.67 2.22 -12.51
N GLY A 16 -11.89 2.74 -12.26
CA GLY A 16 -12.18 4.18 -12.20
C GLY A 16 -12.03 4.80 -10.80
N SER A 17 -11.17 4.29 -9.92
CA SER A 17 -11.00 4.81 -8.56
C SER A 17 -10.53 6.27 -8.55
N HIS A 18 -11.27 7.16 -7.88
CA HIS A 18 -10.82 8.53 -7.63
C HIS A 18 -9.57 8.57 -6.77
N ASN A 19 -9.43 7.62 -5.84
CA ASN A 19 -8.27 7.53 -4.95
C ASN A 19 -7.02 7.06 -5.68
N GLN A 20 -7.14 6.20 -6.70
CA GLN A 20 -6.00 5.87 -7.56
C GLN A 20 -5.54 7.09 -8.36
N ARG A 21 -6.48 7.91 -8.85
CA ARG A 21 -6.16 9.17 -9.53
C ARG A 21 -5.50 10.17 -8.58
N LEU A 22 -6.00 10.27 -7.34
CA LEU A 22 -5.41 11.12 -6.29
C LEU A 22 -3.98 10.67 -5.95
N ALA A 23 -3.73 9.37 -5.79
CA ALA A 23 -2.39 8.83 -5.59
C ALA A 23 -1.45 9.18 -6.75
N ALA A 24 -1.93 9.13 -7.99
CA ALA A 24 -1.13 9.52 -9.16
C ALA A 24 -0.78 11.02 -9.16
N ILE A 25 -1.71 11.89 -8.75
CA ILE A 25 -1.46 13.33 -8.61
C ILE A 25 -0.45 13.60 -7.49
N ALA A 26 -0.60 12.94 -6.34
CA ALA A 26 0.33 13.07 -5.22
C ALA A 26 1.72 12.54 -5.59
N ALA A 27 1.80 11.44 -6.34
CA ALA A 27 3.05 10.91 -6.88
C ALA A 27 3.76 11.92 -7.78
N GLU A 28 3.02 12.59 -8.67
CA GLU A 28 3.58 13.65 -9.53
C GLU A 28 4.10 14.85 -8.71
N GLY A 29 3.37 15.26 -7.68
CA GLY A 29 3.82 16.29 -6.73
C GLY A 29 5.12 15.89 -6.03
N ALA A 30 5.21 14.65 -5.55
CA ALA A 30 6.41 14.13 -4.91
C ALA A 30 7.61 14.05 -5.87
N ARG A 31 7.41 13.64 -7.13
CA ARG A 31 8.46 13.66 -8.16
C ARG A 31 8.98 15.08 -8.40
N LYS A 32 8.08 16.07 -8.52
CA LYS A 32 8.46 17.50 -8.65
C LYS A 32 9.23 18.03 -7.45
N ALA A 33 8.96 17.50 -6.26
CA ALA A 33 9.71 17.79 -5.04
C ALA A 33 11.05 17.02 -4.93
N GLY A 34 11.40 16.21 -5.94
CA GLY A 34 12.68 15.51 -6.02
C GLY A 34 12.69 14.10 -5.42
N ALA A 35 11.54 13.47 -5.18
CA ALA A 35 11.45 12.08 -4.75
C ALA A 35 11.50 11.10 -5.93
N ASP A 36 12.03 9.90 -5.70
CA ASP A 36 11.87 8.75 -6.58
C ASP A 36 10.58 8.03 -6.21
N VAL A 37 9.63 7.93 -7.14
CA VAL A 37 8.26 7.47 -6.82
C VAL A 37 7.87 6.27 -7.65
N THR A 38 7.62 5.16 -6.96
CA THR A 38 6.95 3.99 -7.51
C THR A 38 5.44 4.13 -7.29
N LEU A 39 4.68 4.24 -8.38
CA LEU A 39 3.21 4.27 -8.35
C LEU A 39 2.68 2.90 -8.77
N ILE A 40 1.86 2.27 -7.94
CA ILE A 40 1.20 0.99 -8.25
C ILE A 40 -0.33 1.12 -8.14
N ALA A 41 -1.05 0.14 -8.70
CA ALA A 41 -2.45 -0.08 -8.43
C ALA A 41 -2.62 -1.45 -7.76
N LEU A 42 -3.30 -1.51 -6.62
CA LEU A 42 -3.51 -2.78 -5.90
C LEU A 42 -4.28 -3.82 -6.72
N ARG A 43 -5.04 -3.37 -7.74
CA ARG A 43 -5.75 -4.27 -8.66
C ARG A 43 -4.83 -5.12 -9.53
N ASP A 44 -3.59 -4.70 -9.71
CA ASP A 44 -2.59 -5.45 -10.48
C ASP A 44 -1.88 -6.51 -9.61
N HIS A 45 -2.21 -6.53 -8.31
CA HIS A 45 -1.68 -7.47 -7.31
C HIS A 45 -2.84 -8.14 -6.58
N PRO A 46 -3.65 -9.01 -7.23
CA PRO A 46 -4.74 -9.70 -6.57
C PRO A 46 -4.21 -10.56 -5.41
N LEU A 47 -4.89 -10.48 -4.28
CA LEU A 47 -4.57 -11.21 -3.05
C LEU A 47 -5.81 -11.97 -2.56
N PRO A 48 -5.65 -13.20 -2.03
CA PRO A 48 -6.68 -13.76 -1.16
C PRO A 48 -6.82 -12.89 0.08
N PHE A 49 -7.95 -13.00 0.79
CA PHE A 49 -7.98 -12.45 2.15
C PHE A 49 -6.92 -13.14 3.00
N TYR A 50 -6.34 -12.37 3.92
CA TYR A 50 -5.40 -12.92 4.87
C TYR A 50 -6.05 -14.05 5.66
N ASP A 51 -5.37 -15.18 5.67
CA ASP A 51 -5.75 -16.41 6.35
C ASP A 51 -4.45 -17.06 6.84
N GLN A 52 -4.36 -17.28 8.16
CA GLN A 52 -3.18 -17.87 8.79
C GLN A 52 -3.02 -19.34 8.40
N ASP A 53 -4.12 -20.07 8.20
CA ASP A 53 -4.06 -21.48 7.78
C ASP A 53 -3.49 -21.55 6.35
N LEU A 54 -3.90 -20.63 5.46
CA LEU A 54 -3.32 -20.51 4.12
C LEU A 54 -1.83 -20.16 4.15
N GLU A 55 -1.44 -19.24 5.04
CA GLU A 55 -0.03 -18.87 5.24
C GLU A 55 0.80 -20.06 5.72
N ASP A 56 0.28 -20.85 6.66
CA ASP A 56 0.98 -22.00 7.24
C ASP A 56 1.09 -23.15 6.21
N GLU A 57 0.06 -23.35 5.39
CA GLU A 57 0.02 -24.42 4.37
C GLU A 57 0.86 -24.11 3.13
N SER A 58 0.79 -22.87 2.62
CA SER A 58 1.31 -22.49 1.30
C SER A 58 2.32 -21.35 1.33
N GLY A 59 2.56 -20.75 2.49
CA GLY A 59 3.40 -19.57 2.65
C GLY A 59 2.74 -18.29 2.13
N MET A 60 3.54 -17.22 2.07
CA MET A 60 3.08 -15.92 1.56
C MET A 60 2.77 -15.99 0.06
N PRO A 61 1.58 -15.54 -0.40
CA PRO A 61 1.24 -15.50 -1.82
C PRO A 61 2.24 -14.67 -2.64
N GLU A 62 2.48 -15.05 -3.90
CA GLU A 62 3.45 -14.37 -4.78
C GLU A 62 3.20 -12.85 -4.91
N ASN A 63 1.94 -12.45 -5.06
CA ASN A 63 1.58 -11.03 -5.12
C ASN A 63 1.79 -10.30 -3.78
N ALA A 64 1.63 -11.00 -2.65
CA ALA A 64 1.93 -10.45 -1.34
C ALA A 64 3.45 -10.23 -1.19
N ALA A 65 4.27 -11.18 -1.63
CA ALA A 65 5.72 -11.07 -1.62
C ALA A 65 6.20 -9.89 -2.51
N LYS A 66 5.63 -9.73 -3.71
CA LYS A 66 5.91 -8.59 -4.60
C LYS A 66 5.57 -7.25 -3.93
N LEU A 67 4.39 -7.16 -3.32
CA LEU A 67 3.98 -5.95 -2.58
C LEU A 67 4.90 -5.70 -1.37
N LYS A 68 5.22 -6.72 -0.59
CA LYS A 68 6.12 -6.62 0.56
C LYS A 68 7.49 -6.08 0.14
N ALA A 69 8.04 -6.55 -0.97
CA ALA A 69 9.30 -6.04 -1.51
C ALA A 69 9.24 -4.54 -1.87
N LEU A 70 8.13 -4.08 -2.48
CA LEU A 70 7.91 -2.66 -2.76
C LEU A 70 7.81 -1.83 -1.47
N PHE A 71 7.08 -2.33 -0.47
CA PHE A 71 6.96 -1.65 0.82
C PHE A 71 8.31 -1.59 1.55
N ALA A 72 9.08 -2.67 1.53
CA ALA A 72 10.41 -2.74 2.13
C ALA A 72 11.39 -1.77 1.46
N ALA A 73 11.33 -1.62 0.13
CA ALA A 73 12.20 -0.73 -0.63
C ALA A 73 11.87 0.76 -0.44
N ALA A 74 10.65 1.13 -0.07
CA ALA A 74 10.26 2.53 0.11
C ALA A 74 10.87 3.15 1.38
N ASP A 75 11.18 4.44 1.36
CA ASP A 75 11.49 5.22 2.56
C ASP A 75 10.21 5.86 3.15
N GLY A 76 9.11 5.92 2.38
CA GLY A 76 7.79 6.38 2.83
C GLY A 76 6.65 6.07 1.84
N PHE A 77 5.43 6.44 2.23
CA PHE A 77 4.20 6.05 1.53
C PHE A 77 3.27 7.24 1.21
N LEU A 78 2.60 7.18 0.06
CA LEU A 78 1.42 8.00 -0.26
C LEU A 78 0.23 7.06 -0.44
N ILE A 79 -0.66 7.02 0.55
CA ILE A 79 -1.76 6.06 0.61
C ILE A 79 -3.07 6.81 0.42
N ALA A 80 -3.70 6.65 -0.74
CA ALA A 80 -5.02 7.24 -1.00
C ALA A 80 -6.12 6.19 -0.77
N SER A 81 -6.87 6.25 0.32
CA SER A 81 -7.96 5.30 0.59
C SER A 81 -9.32 5.95 0.37
N PRO A 82 -10.24 5.30 -0.38
CA PRO A 82 -11.66 5.58 -0.21
C PRO A 82 -12.12 5.28 1.21
N GLU A 83 -13.21 5.93 1.63
CA GLU A 83 -13.98 5.54 2.80
C GLU A 83 -15.09 4.55 2.41
N TYR A 84 -15.06 3.34 2.97
CA TYR A 84 -16.16 2.38 2.91
C TYR A 84 -16.71 2.16 4.31
N ASN A 85 -17.95 2.61 4.54
CA ASN A 85 -18.65 2.50 5.83
C ASN A 85 -17.84 3.09 7.00
N SER A 86 -17.37 4.33 6.87
CA SER A 86 -16.60 5.04 7.92
C SER A 86 -15.27 4.38 8.29
N SER A 87 -14.69 3.61 7.37
CA SER A 87 -13.37 3.02 7.51
C SER A 87 -12.59 3.05 6.19
N TYR A 88 -11.30 2.74 6.27
CA TYR A 88 -10.51 2.43 5.10
C TYR A 88 -10.97 1.10 4.47
N THR A 89 -10.59 0.87 3.21
CA THR A 89 -11.14 -0.27 2.48
C THR A 89 -10.58 -1.61 2.97
N ALA A 90 -11.38 -2.67 2.86
CA ALA A 90 -10.94 -4.03 3.12
C ALA A 90 -9.73 -4.43 2.26
N VAL A 91 -9.64 -3.90 1.03
CA VAL A 91 -8.50 -4.10 0.13
C VAL A 91 -7.22 -3.53 0.73
N LEU A 92 -7.27 -2.30 1.24
CA LEU A 92 -6.12 -1.68 1.90
C LEU A 92 -5.72 -2.46 3.15
N LYS A 93 -6.70 -2.85 3.99
CA LYS A 93 -6.43 -3.67 5.18
C LYS A 93 -5.74 -4.97 4.84
N ASN A 94 -6.27 -5.68 3.85
CA ASN A 94 -5.76 -6.97 3.43
C ASN A 94 -4.34 -6.87 2.87
N THR A 95 -4.03 -5.82 2.11
CA THR A 95 -2.65 -5.54 1.70
C THR A 95 -1.75 -5.33 2.90
N ILE A 96 -2.15 -4.52 3.89
CA ILE A 96 -1.37 -4.28 5.12
C ILE A 96 -1.13 -5.59 5.88
N ASP A 97 -2.17 -6.42 6.03
CA ASP A 97 -2.08 -7.70 6.74
C ASP A 97 -1.03 -8.61 6.09
N TRP A 98 -1.10 -8.80 4.77
CA TRP A 98 -0.13 -9.61 4.05
C TRP A 98 1.30 -9.07 4.09
N VAL A 99 1.52 -7.77 3.85
CA VAL A 99 2.90 -7.24 3.80
C VAL A 99 3.53 -7.10 5.19
N SER A 100 2.73 -7.12 6.25
CA SER A 100 3.20 -7.04 7.64
C SER A 100 3.86 -8.33 8.14
N ARG A 101 3.59 -9.47 7.50
CA ARG A 101 4.03 -10.80 7.93
C ARG A 101 5.53 -10.96 7.81
N ALA A 102 6.16 -11.64 8.76
CA ALA A 102 7.58 -12.00 8.67
C ALA A 102 7.79 -13.08 7.60
N THR A 103 8.91 -13.02 6.88
CA THR A 103 9.28 -14.02 5.86
C THR A 103 10.51 -14.84 6.24
N SER A 104 11.11 -14.55 7.40
CA SER A 104 12.22 -15.29 8.00
C SER A 104 12.22 -15.07 9.52
N ASP A 105 12.88 -15.97 10.26
CA ASP A 105 12.92 -15.94 11.73
C ASP A 105 13.62 -14.70 12.30
N ASP A 106 14.50 -14.08 11.52
CA ASP A 106 15.24 -12.86 11.88
C ASP A 106 14.49 -11.57 11.51
N GLU A 107 13.37 -11.67 10.78
CA GLU A 107 12.55 -10.53 10.40
C GLU A 107 11.43 -10.29 11.44
N PRO A 108 11.44 -9.17 12.20
CA PRO A 108 10.32 -8.87 13.09
C PRO A 108 9.05 -8.54 12.28
N PRO A 109 7.86 -8.90 12.78
CA PRO A 109 6.60 -8.44 12.19
C PRO A 109 6.58 -6.92 12.05
N LEU A 110 5.87 -6.42 11.03
CA LEU A 110 5.75 -4.99 10.71
C LEU A 110 7.07 -4.30 10.31
N SER A 111 8.15 -5.05 10.05
CA SER A 111 9.45 -4.55 9.57
C SER A 111 9.30 -3.52 8.44
N VAL A 112 8.40 -3.79 7.48
CA VAL A 112 8.17 -2.97 6.30
C VAL A 112 7.54 -1.61 6.58
N PHE A 113 7.17 -1.32 7.82
CA PHE A 113 6.64 -0.01 8.24
C PHE A 113 7.60 0.74 9.19
N LYS A 114 8.61 0.07 9.74
CA LYS A 114 9.48 0.64 10.78
C LYS A 114 10.30 1.80 10.22
N GLY A 115 10.19 2.97 10.87
CA GLY A 115 10.96 4.17 10.52
C GLY A 115 10.53 4.86 9.21
N LYS A 116 9.39 4.47 8.63
CA LYS A 116 8.86 5.04 7.39
C LYS A 116 7.79 6.08 7.67
N THR A 117 7.76 7.13 6.84
CA THR A 117 6.74 8.19 6.92
C THR A 117 5.61 7.89 5.94
N ALA A 118 4.36 8.13 6.34
CA ALA A 118 3.20 7.98 5.46
C ALA A 118 2.40 9.28 5.39
N ALA A 119 1.95 9.65 4.19
CA ALA A 119 0.86 10.60 3.99
C ALA A 119 -0.40 9.83 3.59
N ILE A 120 -1.50 10.13 4.29
CA ILE A 120 -2.81 9.53 4.04
C ILE A 120 -3.65 10.55 3.28
N LEU A 121 -4.27 10.09 2.18
CA LEU A 121 -5.12 10.89 1.33
C LEU A 121 -6.48 10.21 1.17
N ALA A 122 -7.51 11.00 0.89
CA ALA A 122 -8.84 10.49 0.57
C ALA A 122 -9.50 11.38 -0.48
N ALA A 123 -10.30 10.76 -1.34
CA ALA A 123 -11.24 11.42 -2.23
C ALA A 123 -12.58 10.70 -2.21
N SER A 124 -13.65 11.47 -2.17
CA SER A 124 -15.03 10.98 -2.15
C SER A 124 -15.97 11.93 -2.87
N PRO A 125 -17.06 11.40 -3.44
CA PRO A 125 -18.13 12.21 -3.98
C PRO A 125 -19.08 12.77 -2.89
N GLY A 126 -19.00 12.30 -1.65
CA GLY A 126 -19.88 12.67 -0.55
C GLY A 126 -19.38 13.88 0.26
N GLY A 127 -20.29 14.55 0.96
CA GLY A 127 -19.98 15.77 1.72
C GLY A 127 -19.10 15.58 2.97
N TYR A 128 -18.92 14.34 3.43
CA TYR A 128 -18.05 14.02 4.56
C TYR A 128 -16.61 13.66 4.14
N GLY A 129 -16.35 13.60 2.83
CA GLY A 129 -15.12 13.04 2.30
C GLY A 129 -15.18 11.54 2.11
#